data_AF-A0A0C3BAI1-F1
#
_entry.id   AF-A0A0C3BAI1-F1
#
_cell.length_a   1.000
_cell.length_b   1.000
_cell.length_c   1.000
_cell.angle_alpha   90.00
_cell.angle_beta   90.00
_cell.angle_gamma   90.00
#
_symmetry.space_group_name_H-M   'P 1'
#
loop_
_entity.id
_entity.type
_entity.pdbx_description
1 polymer ?
#
loop_
_entity_poly.entity_id
_entity_poly.type
_entity_poly.pdbx_seq_one_letter_code
_entity_poly.pdbx_strand_id
1 'polypeptide(L)'
;MSALDQLRAYDFEGDQDFERGLQSILARTDMDASAKEQLVLKAKLFFFTKKTGLTVTMEEYLNSQKTNAPETNTEAQSATKELSFAEIKHLIETNRADEIPNNKTIPDIVHSTLPSVSAAKPRSKPWEAANDSK
;
A
#
# COMPACT_ATOMS: atom_id res chain seq x y z
N MET A 1 -20.11 -5.84 15.11
CA MET A 1 -20.24 -5.54 13.67
C MET A 1 -18.90 -5.00 13.20
N SER A 2 -18.42 -5.42 12.03
CA SER A 2 -17.16 -4.90 11.49
C SER A 2 -17.32 -3.41 11.14
N ALA A 3 -16.23 -2.64 11.23
CA ALA A 3 -16.22 -1.24 10.84
C ALA A 3 -16.66 -1.04 9.37
N LEU A 4 -16.31 -1.99 8.50
CA LEU A 4 -16.70 -2.00 7.09
C LEU A 4 -18.20 -2.21 6.88
N ASP A 5 -18.83 -3.07 7.70
CA ASP A 5 -20.27 -3.30 7.63
C ASP A 5 -21.04 -2.05 8.05
N GLN A 6 -20.56 -1.38 9.09
CA GLN A 6 -21.12 -0.11 9.57
C GLN A 6 -20.94 1.02 8.55
N LEU A 7 -19.79 1.08 7.90
CA LEU A 7 -19.53 2.05 6.82
C LEU A 7 -20.48 1.85 5.64
N ARG A 8 -20.74 0.59 5.24
CA ARG A 8 -21.66 0.26 4.13
C ARG A 8 -23.13 0.51 4.46
N ALA A 9 -23.50 0.34 5.74
CA ALA A 9 -24.85 0.62 6.21
C ALA A 9 -25.11 2.11 6.49
N TYR A 10 -24.07 2.96 6.49
CA TYR A 10 -24.18 4.37 6.78
C TYR A 10 -24.81 5.15 5.61
N ASP A 11 -25.83 5.95 5.89
CA ASP A 11 -26.47 6.83 4.92
C ASP A 11 -25.69 8.15 4.80
N PHE A 12 -24.84 8.23 3.78
CA PHE A 12 -24.09 9.44 3.46
C PHE A 12 -24.90 10.49 2.69
N GLU A 13 -25.99 10.09 2.03
CA GLU A 13 -26.83 11.00 1.23
C GLU A 13 -27.83 11.76 2.12
N GLY A 14 -28.22 11.16 3.25
CA GLY A 14 -29.06 11.83 4.25
C GLY A 14 -28.32 12.82 5.18
N ASP A 15 -26.98 12.83 5.22
CA ASP A 15 -26.19 13.65 6.16
C ASP A 15 -25.78 15.00 5.55
N GLN A 16 -26.54 16.06 5.89
CA GLN A 16 -26.31 17.42 5.39
C GLN A 16 -24.95 18.02 5.79
N ASP A 17 -24.40 17.65 6.94
CA ASP A 17 -23.10 18.17 7.39
C ASP A 17 -21.97 17.60 6.53
N PHE A 18 -22.10 16.32 6.15
CA PHE A 18 -21.18 15.67 5.24
C PHE A 18 -21.24 16.28 3.83
N GLU A 19 -22.45 16.42 3.26
CA GLU A 19 -22.62 16.98 1.92
C GLU A 19 -22.11 18.42 1.81
N ARG A 20 -22.43 19.27 2.79
CA ARG A 20 -21.93 20.65 2.82
C ARG A 20 -20.41 20.69 2.90
N GLY A 21 -19.81 19.81 3.68
CA GLY A 21 -18.35 19.67 3.77
C GLY A 21 -17.74 19.23 2.43
N LEU A 22 -18.33 18.23 1.79
CA LEU A 22 -17.87 17.69 0.52
C LEU A 22 -17.97 18.73 -0.60
N GLN A 23 -19.08 19.47 -0.69
CA GLN A 23 -19.27 20.55 -1.67
C GLN A 23 -18.23 21.66 -1.52
N SER A 24 -17.88 22.04 -0.28
CA SER A 24 -16.83 23.04 -0.03
C SER A 24 -15.45 22.60 -0.55
N ILE A 25 -15.12 21.31 -0.43
CA ILE A 25 -13.85 20.76 -0.91
C ILE A 25 -13.86 20.68 -2.44
N LEU A 26 -14.95 20.19 -3.04
CA LEU A 26 -15.11 20.07 -4.49
C LEU A 26 -15.12 21.43 -5.20
N ALA A 27 -15.75 22.45 -4.61
CA ALA A 27 -15.79 23.80 -5.17
C ALA A 27 -14.43 24.50 -5.17
N ARG A 28 -13.51 24.07 -4.30
CA ARG A 28 -12.15 24.64 -4.20
C ARG A 28 -11.15 24.00 -5.14
N THR A 29 -11.49 22.87 -5.75
CA THR A 29 -10.53 21.96 -6.36
C THR A 29 -10.98 21.59 -7.77
N ASP A 30 -10.28 22.11 -8.78
CA ASP A 30 -10.44 21.67 -10.17
C ASP A 30 -9.63 20.39 -10.39
N MET A 31 -10.28 19.23 -10.27
CA MET A 31 -9.70 17.92 -10.56
C MET A 31 -10.52 17.18 -11.63
N ASP A 32 -9.86 16.22 -12.28
CA ASP A 32 -10.47 15.28 -13.21
C ASP A 32 -11.51 14.38 -12.53
N ALA A 33 -12.41 13.78 -13.32
CA ALA A 33 -13.51 12.96 -12.82
C ALA A 33 -13.03 11.80 -11.91
N SER A 34 -11.95 11.10 -12.30
CA SER A 34 -11.39 10.00 -11.52
C SER A 34 -10.84 10.45 -10.16
N ALA A 35 -10.19 11.60 -10.11
CA ALA A 35 -9.68 12.17 -8.86
C ALA A 35 -10.82 12.65 -7.94
N LYS A 36 -11.93 13.14 -8.51
CA LYS A 36 -13.14 13.48 -7.74
C LYS A 36 -13.74 12.25 -7.07
N GLU A 37 -13.83 11.11 -7.76
CA GLU A 37 -14.33 9.86 -7.16
C GLU A 37 -13.46 9.40 -5.98
N GLN A 38 -12.13 9.42 -6.14
CA GLN A 38 -11.19 9.08 -5.07
C GLN A 38 -11.32 10.03 -3.87
N LEU A 39 -11.52 11.32 -4.13
CA LEU A 39 -11.70 12.34 -3.10
C LEU A 39 -13.01 12.12 -2.32
N VAL A 40 -14.11 11.83 -3.02
CA VAL A 40 -15.40 11.49 -2.40
C VAL A 40 -15.25 10.27 -1.50
N LEU A 41 -14.57 9.22 -1.98
CA LEU A 41 -14.37 8.01 -1.20
C LEU A 41 -13.51 8.27 0.05
N LYS A 42 -12.42 9.03 -0.11
CA LYS A 42 -11.56 9.45 1.02
C LYS A 42 -12.33 10.30 2.03
N ALA A 43 -13.19 11.20 1.57
CA ALA A 43 -14.03 12.03 2.43
C ALA A 43 -15.03 11.16 3.23
N LYS A 44 -15.68 10.18 2.59
CA LYS A 44 -16.59 9.23 3.28
C LYS A 44 -15.86 8.48 4.39
N LEU A 45 -14.67 7.92 4.09
CA LEU A 45 -13.85 7.19 5.06
C LEU A 45 -13.42 8.10 6.22
N PHE A 46 -12.90 9.29 5.91
CA PHE A 46 -12.48 10.25 6.93
C PHE A 46 -13.63 10.66 7.86
N PHE A 47 -14.79 10.98 7.28
CA PHE A 47 -15.97 11.38 8.04
C PHE A 47 -16.46 10.26 8.95
N PHE A 48 -16.50 9.03 8.44
CA PHE A 48 -16.86 7.85 9.22
C PHE A 48 -15.89 7.62 10.38
N THR A 49 -14.57 7.60 10.12
CA THR A 49 -13.55 7.44 11.18
C THR A 49 -13.65 8.55 12.22
N LYS A 50 -13.96 9.78 11.82
CA LYS A 50 -14.18 10.89 12.74
C LYS A 50 -15.42 10.69 13.63
N LYS A 51 -16.52 10.15 13.09
CA LYS A 51 -17.77 9.94 13.85
C LYS A 51 -17.73 8.71 14.76
N THR A 52 -17.17 7.60 14.30
CA THR A 52 -17.19 6.32 15.03
C THR A 52 -15.92 6.05 15.83
N GLY A 53 -14.83 6.77 15.54
CA GLY A 53 -13.51 6.50 16.10
C GLY A 53 -12.83 5.24 15.53
N LEU A 54 -13.45 4.57 14.55
CA LEU A 54 -12.91 3.38 13.92
C LEU A 54 -12.07 3.78 12.71
N THR A 55 -10.77 3.48 12.75
CA THR A 55 -9.86 3.76 11.64
C THR A 55 -10.10 2.75 10.52
N VAL A 56 -10.62 3.22 9.39
CA VAL A 56 -10.75 2.42 8.17
C VAL A 56 -9.90 3.09 7.10
N THR A 57 -8.88 2.38 6.61
CA THR A 57 -8.03 2.91 5.54
C THR A 57 -8.67 2.69 4.17
N MET A 58 -8.26 3.51 3.20
CA MET A 58 -8.67 3.34 1.80
C MET A 58 -8.33 1.93 1.29
N GLU A 59 -7.14 1.45 1.62
CA GLU A 59 -6.66 0.11 1.28
C GLU A 59 -7.59 -0.97 1.82
N GLU A 60 -7.97 -0.89 3.10
CA GLU A 60 -8.88 -1.84 3.73
C GLU A 60 -10.27 -1.87 3.06
N TYR A 61 -10.81 -0.70 2.68
CA TYR A 61 -12.06 -0.61 1.93
C TYR A 61 -11.95 -1.21 0.53
N LEU A 62 -10.87 -0.89 -0.21
CA LEU A 62 -10.63 -1.44 -1.54
C LEU A 62 -10.44 -2.96 -1.49
N ASN A 63 -9.68 -3.47 -0.52
CA ASN A 63 -9.52 -4.90 -0.31
C ASN A 63 -10.86 -5.58 -0.03
N SER A 64 -11.74 -4.96 0.77
CA SER A 64 -13.09 -5.50 1.03
C SER A 64 -14.02 -5.53 -0.19
N GLN A 65 -13.77 -4.68 -1.18
CA GLN A 65 -14.45 -4.75 -2.49
C GLN A 65 -13.79 -5.77 -3.39
N LYS A 66 -12.46 -5.88 -3.29
CA LYS A 66 -11.70 -6.87 -4.03
C LYS A 66 -12.02 -8.28 -3.58
N THR A 67 -12.27 -8.59 -2.30
CA THR A 67 -12.41 -9.94 -1.68
C THR A 67 -13.46 -10.92 -2.28
N ASN A 68 -13.99 -10.67 -3.47
CA ASN A 68 -14.24 -11.71 -4.49
C ASN A 68 -12.97 -12.08 -5.32
N ALA A 69 -11.80 -11.57 -4.96
CA ALA A 69 -10.50 -11.64 -5.61
C ALA A 69 -9.42 -11.13 -4.61
N PRO A 70 -8.35 -11.89 -4.33
CA PRO A 70 -7.44 -11.52 -3.25
C PRO A 70 -6.42 -10.42 -3.62
N GLU A 71 -6.14 -9.60 -2.59
CA GLU A 71 -4.86 -9.00 -2.18
C GLU A 71 -3.78 -8.73 -3.26
N THR A 72 -3.58 -7.46 -3.63
CA THR A 72 -2.44 -7.00 -4.44
C THR A 72 -1.54 -6.09 -3.59
N ASN A 73 -0.33 -6.57 -3.26
CA ASN A 73 0.79 -5.71 -2.91
C ASN A 73 1.68 -5.55 -4.17
N THR A 74 2.07 -4.31 -4.42
CA THR A 74 2.84 -3.80 -5.56
C THR A 74 4.07 -4.65 -5.93
N GLU A 75 4.16 -5.17 -7.16
CA GLU A 75 4.98 -4.66 -8.27
C GLU A 75 4.80 -5.54 -9.54
N ALA A 76 5.04 -4.96 -10.70
CA ALA A 76 4.54 -5.40 -12.00
C ALA A 76 4.92 -6.84 -12.47
N GLN A 77 3.95 -7.43 -13.19
CA GLN A 77 4.03 -8.40 -14.29
C GLN A 77 3.50 -9.83 -14.05
N SER A 78 2.56 -10.20 -14.93
CA SER A 78 1.93 -11.50 -15.19
C SER A 78 0.75 -11.89 -14.28
N ALA A 79 -0.46 -11.63 -14.79
CA ALA A 79 -1.70 -12.21 -14.28
C ALA A 79 -1.61 -13.75 -14.35
N THR A 80 -1.28 -14.38 -13.23
CA THR A 80 -1.31 -15.83 -13.08
C THR A 80 -2.22 -16.18 -11.91
N LYS A 81 -3.08 -17.16 -12.18
CA LYS A 81 -4.16 -17.64 -11.32
C LYS A 81 -3.67 -17.87 -9.89
N GLU A 82 -4.38 -17.31 -8.92
CA GLU A 82 -4.10 -17.59 -7.51
C GLU A 82 -4.42 -19.06 -7.17
N LEU A 83 -3.46 -19.75 -6.57
CA LEU A 83 -3.59 -21.14 -6.15
C LEU A 83 -4.02 -21.21 -4.68
N SER A 84 -4.84 -22.20 -4.34
CA SER A 84 -5.22 -22.47 -2.94
C SER A 84 -4.01 -22.93 -2.14
N PHE A 85 -4.01 -22.68 -0.82
CA PHE A 85 -2.96 -23.14 0.09
C PHE A 85 -2.66 -24.64 -0.03
N ALA A 86 -3.71 -25.46 -0.19
CA ALA A 86 -3.56 -26.91 -0.35
C ALA A 86 -2.80 -27.27 -1.65
N GLU A 87 -3.04 -26.52 -2.72
CA GLU A 87 -2.39 -26.70 -4.01
C GLU A 87 -0.93 -26.24 -3.96
N ILE A 88 -0.66 -25.09 -3.33
CA ILE A 88 0.70 -24.58 -3.11
C ILE A 88 1.52 -25.59 -2.30
N LYS A 89 0.96 -26.13 -1.22
CA LYS A 89 1.61 -27.18 -0.42
C LYS A 89 1.96 -28.39 -1.28
N HIS A 90 1.04 -28.84 -2.13
CA HIS A 90 1.27 -29.96 -3.02
C HIS A 90 2.40 -29.70 -4.03
N LEU A 91 2.47 -28.49 -4.60
CA LEU A 91 3.55 -28.10 -5.52
C LEU A 91 4.92 -28.09 -4.84
N ILE A 92 4.99 -27.67 -3.58
CA ILE A 92 6.23 -27.72 -2.78
C ILE A 92 6.63 -29.19 -2.52
N GLU A 93 5.68 -30.02 -2.09
CA GLU A 93 5.94 -31.45 -1.81
C GLU A 93 6.38 -32.22 -3.06
N THR A 94 5.87 -31.85 -4.23
CA THR A 94 6.20 -32.46 -5.52
C THR A 94 7.42 -31.86 -6.21
N ASN A 95 8.16 -30.95 -5.54
CA ASN A 95 9.32 -30.23 -6.09
C ASN A 95 9.01 -29.45 -7.39
N ARG A 96 7.77 -28.98 -7.55
CA ARG A 96 7.34 -28.10 -8.65
C ARG A 96 7.10 -26.67 -8.14
N ALA A 97 8.00 -26.18 -7.31
CA ALA A 97 7.91 -24.85 -6.72
C ALA A 97 8.04 -23.72 -7.77
N ASP A 98 8.57 -24.02 -8.96
CA ASP A 98 8.67 -23.08 -10.08
C ASP A 98 7.30 -22.71 -10.68
N GLU A 99 6.28 -23.55 -10.49
CA GLU A 99 4.90 -23.31 -10.95
C GLU A 99 4.10 -22.41 -10.00
N ILE A 100 4.67 -22.06 -8.84
CA ILE A 100 4.01 -21.20 -7.86
C ILE A 100 3.99 -19.76 -8.41
N PRO A 101 2.80 -19.13 -8.51
CA PRO A 101 2.69 -17.75 -8.95
C PRO A 101 3.59 -16.79 -8.15
N ASN A 102 4.17 -15.81 -8.84
CA ASN A 102 5.07 -14.79 -8.27
C ASN A 102 6.38 -15.31 -7.63
N ASN A 103 6.80 -16.55 -7.92
CA ASN A 103 8.09 -17.04 -7.43
C ASN A 103 9.25 -16.34 -8.18
N LYS A 104 10.22 -15.80 -7.44
CA LYS A 104 11.38 -15.12 -8.03
C LYS A 104 12.45 -16.15 -8.40
N THR A 105 12.79 -16.25 -9.68
CA THR A 105 13.92 -17.06 -10.12
C THR A 105 15.22 -16.44 -9.61
N ILE A 106 15.87 -17.12 -8.66
CA ILE A 106 17.22 -16.75 -8.22
C ILE A 106 18.19 -17.40 -9.21
N PRO A 107 18.93 -16.62 -10.02
CA PRO A 107 19.89 -17.20 -10.93
C PRO A 107 21.05 -17.83 -10.14
N ASP A 108 21.52 -19.00 -10.58
CA ASP A 108 22.72 -19.66 -10.03
C ASP A 108 23.99 -18.98 -10.54
N ILE A 109 24.11 -17.67 -10.27
CA ILE A 109 25.21 -16.83 -10.72
C ILE A 109 25.88 -16.23 -9.51
N VAL A 110 27.14 -16.60 -9.29
CA VAL A 110 28.02 -15.88 -8.38
C VAL A 110 28.25 -14.50 -8.96
N HIS A 111 27.78 -13.47 -8.27
CA HIS A 111 27.91 -12.08 -8.72
C HIS A 111 29.41 -11.74 -8.83
N SER A 112 29.85 -11.35 -10.03
CA SER A 112 31.26 -11.10 -10.35
C SER A 112 31.72 -9.67 -10.06
N THR A 113 30.79 -8.78 -9.68
CA THR A 113 31.09 -7.40 -9.35
C THR A 113 31.79 -7.32 -7.99
N LEU A 114 32.81 -6.47 -7.91
CA LEU A 114 33.43 -6.15 -6.63
C LEU A 114 32.38 -5.54 -5.69
N PRO A 115 32.40 -5.88 -4.39
CA PRO A 115 31.49 -5.28 -3.43
C PRO A 115 31.65 -3.75 -3.44
N SER A 116 30.54 -3.04 -3.21
CA SER A 116 30.58 -1.58 -3.12
C SER A 116 31.51 -1.16 -1.97
N VAL A 117 32.47 -0.29 -2.28
CA VAL A 117 33.35 0.32 -1.26
C VAL A 117 32.68 1.55 -0.68
N SER A 118 32.79 1.73 0.64
CA SER A 118 32.22 2.90 1.32
C SER A 118 32.88 4.19 0.81
N ALA A 119 32.08 5.10 0.25
CA ALA A 119 32.52 6.42 -0.19
C ALA A 119 32.40 7.50 0.91
N ALA A 120 32.02 7.12 2.13
CA ALA A 120 31.81 8.07 3.22
C ALA A 120 33.14 8.58 3.78
N LYS A 121 33.30 9.92 3.85
CA LYS A 121 34.44 10.55 4.51
C LYS A 121 34.41 10.23 6.01
N PRO A 122 35.49 9.71 6.61
CA PRO A 122 35.53 9.49 8.05
C PRO A 122 35.39 10.83 8.78
N ARG A 123 34.62 10.83 9.86
CA ARG A 123 34.45 12.03 10.69
C ARG A 123 35.77 12.36 11.36
N SER A 124 36.29 13.56 11.10
CA SER A 124 37.52 14.04 11.74
C SER A 124 37.36 14.10 13.25
N LYS A 125 38.45 13.77 13.94
CA LYS A 125 38.51 13.80 15.39
C LYS A 125 38.67 15.24 15.86
N PRO A 126 38.09 15.62 17.01
CA PRO A 126 38.11 17.00 17.48
C PRO A 126 39.53 17.55 17.73
N TRP A 127 40.51 16.68 17.98
CA TRP A 127 41.92 17.08 18.14
C TRP A 127 42.66 17.32 16.81
N GLU A 128 42.08 16.91 15.66
CA GLU A 128 42.66 17.15 14.34
C GLU A 128 42.39 18.59 13.86
N ALA A 129 41.29 19.21 14.30
CA ALA A 129 40.96 20.59 13.96
C ALA A 129 41.89 21.63 14.63
N ALA A 130 42.54 21.27 15.75
CA ALA A 130 43.39 22.18 16.51
C ALA A 130 44.78 22.40 15.88
N ASN A 131 45.25 21.48 15.02
CA ASN A 131 46.57 21.55 14.41
C ASN A 131 46.59 22.30 13.05
N ASP A 132 45.42 22.63 12.48
CA ASP A 132 45.29 23.27 11.16
C ASP A 132 45.36 24.82 11.23
N SER A 133 45.39 25.41 12.42
CA SER A 133 45.34 26.87 12.64
C SER A 133 46.70 27.53 12.91
N LYS A 134 47.77 27.08 12.25
CA LYS A 134 49.10 27.71 12.37
C LYS A 134 49.60 28.33 11.08
#